data_AF-A0A4Y2LDE1-F1
#
_entry.id   AF-A0A4Y2LDE1-F1
#
_cell.length_a   1.000
_cell.length_b   1.000
_cell.length_c   1.000
_cell.angle_alpha   90.00
_cell.angle_beta   90.00
_cell.angle_gamma   90.00
#
_symmetry.space_group_name_H-M   'P 1'
#
loop_
_entity.id
_entity.type
_entity.pdbx_description
1 polymer ?
#
loop_
_entity_poly.entity_id
_entity_poly.type
_entity_poly.pdbx_seq_one_letter_code
_entity_poly.pdbx_strand_id
1 'polypeptide(L)'
;MPELGLIDLSGNRISTISQDVFGNVYNTIGRFLVGNNPVICDCRLQWCMTRYRNKPVGNCTSPKEKKGKSFQSLTSRDFSFCI
;
A
#
# COMPACT_ATOMS: atom_id res chain seq x y z
N MET A 1 -7.52 -24.44 5.16
CA MET A 1 -7.52 -23.51 6.32
C MET A 1 -7.87 -22.14 5.76
N PRO A 2 -9.01 -21.51 6.09
CA PRO A 2 -9.40 -20.30 5.38
C PRO A 2 -8.61 -19.11 5.92
N GLU A 3 -7.44 -18.87 5.36
CA GLU A 3 -6.82 -17.55 5.31
C GLU A 3 -7.65 -16.71 4.34
N LEU A 4 -8.59 -15.90 4.83
CA LEU A 4 -9.21 -14.90 3.95
C LEU A 4 -9.68 -13.65 4.72
N GLY A 5 -8.73 -12.96 5.35
CA GLY A 5 -8.93 -11.57 5.75
C GLY A 5 -8.77 -10.65 4.54
N LEU A 6 -9.83 -10.42 3.77
CA LEU A 6 -9.87 -9.37 2.75
C LEU A 6 -10.27 -8.05 3.42
N ILE A 7 -9.47 -7.01 3.21
CA ILE A 7 -9.86 -5.64 3.53
C ILE A 7 -9.93 -4.88 2.20
N ASP A 8 -11.10 -4.34 1.89
CA ASP A 8 -11.31 -3.47 0.73
C ASP A 8 -11.62 -2.05 1.19
N LEU A 9 -10.72 -1.13 0.88
CA LEU A 9 -10.84 0.31 1.12
C LEU A 9 -10.81 1.08 -0.20
N SER A 10 -11.14 0.43 -1.31
CA SER A 10 -11.12 1.06 -2.63
C SER A 10 -12.14 2.20 -2.74
N GLY A 11 -11.84 3.24 -3.51
CA GLY A 11 -12.75 4.37 -3.76
C GLY A 11 -12.90 5.35 -2.59
N ASN A 12 -11.94 5.34 -1.64
CA ASN A 12 -11.90 6.26 -0.51
C ASN A 12 -10.93 7.43 -0.78
N ARG A 13 -10.63 8.21 0.26
CA ARG A 13 -9.69 9.35 0.24
C ARG A 13 -8.39 9.06 0.99
N ILE A 14 -7.93 7.82 0.96
CA ILE A 14 -6.73 7.37 1.68
C ILE A 14 -5.48 7.83 0.93
N SER A 15 -4.64 8.60 1.60
CA SER A 15 -3.36 9.05 1.02
C SER A 15 -2.17 8.19 1.44
N THR A 16 -2.27 7.44 2.55
CA THR A 16 -1.20 6.57 3.03
C THR A 16 -1.75 5.43 3.89
N ILE A 17 -0.97 4.39 4.08
CA ILE A 17 -1.27 3.24 4.94
C ILE A 17 -0.30 3.30 6.11
N SER A 18 -0.78 3.74 7.27
CA SER A 18 0.07 3.88 8.46
C SER A 18 0.42 2.52 9.07
N GLN A 19 1.70 2.36 9.42
CA GLN A 19 2.18 1.19 10.15
C GLN A 19 1.52 1.06 11.52
N ASP A 20 1.21 2.17 12.18
CA ASP A 20 0.64 2.15 13.53
C ASP A 20 -0.78 1.56 13.55
N VAL A 21 -1.53 1.77 12.46
CA VAL A 21 -2.92 1.29 12.33
C VAL A 21 -2.94 -0.17 11.92
N PHE A 22 -2.15 -0.53 10.89
CA PHE A 22 -2.28 -1.84 10.26
C PHE A 22 -1.16 -2.81 10.63
N GLY A 23 -0.04 -2.35 11.20
CA GLY A 23 1.16 -3.17 11.42
C GLY A 23 0.91 -4.44 12.24
N ASN A 24 0.08 -4.34 13.28
CA ASN A 24 -0.24 -5.48 14.16
C ASN A 24 -1.16 -6.51 13.48
N VAL A 25 -2.06 -6.06 12.61
CA VAL A 25 -3.04 -6.91 11.92
C VAL A 25 -2.60 -7.33 10.52
N TYR A 26 -1.52 -6.75 9.98
CA TYR A 26 -1.11 -6.98 8.59
C TYR A 26 -0.74 -8.44 8.31
N ASN A 27 -0.25 -9.16 9.32
CA ASN A 27 0.08 -10.57 9.20
C ASN A 27 -1.15 -11.43 8.92
N THR A 28 -2.32 -11.07 9.47
CA THR A 28 -3.57 -11.83 9.34
C THR A 28 -4.41 -11.42 8.12
N ILE A 29 -4.04 -10.33 7.44
CA ILE A 29 -4.71 -9.86 6.22
C ILE A 29 -4.19 -10.68 5.04
N GLY A 30 -5.09 -11.31 4.29
CA GLY A 30 -4.75 -12.03 3.06
C GLY A 30 -4.53 -11.07 1.89
N ARG A 31 -5.50 -10.18 1.65
CA ARG A 31 -5.44 -9.16 0.57
C ARG A 31 -5.93 -7.82 1.08
N PHE A 32 -5.27 -6.76 0.65
CA PHE A 32 -5.60 -5.38 1.03
C PHE A 32 -5.83 -4.55 -0.23
N LEU A 33 -7.08 -4.23 -0.56
CA LEU A 33 -7.42 -3.47 -1.75
C LEU A 33 -7.55 -1.99 -1.38
N VAL A 34 -6.78 -1.13 -2.07
CA VAL A 34 -6.77 0.32 -1.87
C VAL A 34 -6.80 1.05 -3.22
N GLY A 35 -7.43 0.43 -4.21
CA GLY A 35 -7.60 1.02 -5.54
C GLY A 35 -8.39 2.33 -5.48
N ASN A 36 -8.25 3.18 -6.49
CA ASN A 36 -9.00 4.45 -6.60
C ASN A 36 -8.89 5.36 -5.37
N ASN A 37 -7.72 5.38 -4.73
CA ASN A 37 -7.39 6.27 -3.62
C ASN A 37 -6.25 7.22 -4.02
N PRO A 38 -6.17 8.44 -3.46
CA PRO A 38 -5.11 9.42 -3.73
C PRO A 38 -3.79 9.05 -3.01
N VAL A 39 -3.31 7.82 -3.18
CA VAL A 39 -2.17 7.28 -2.44
C VAL A 39 -0.86 7.97 -2.85
N ILE A 40 -0.11 8.41 -1.83
CA ILE A 40 1.22 9.00 -1.95
C ILE A 40 2.25 7.89 -1.72
N CYS A 41 3.00 7.56 -2.76
CA CYS A 41 4.01 6.52 -2.77
C CYS A 41 5.38 7.04 -2.36
N ASP A 42 5.53 7.24 -1.06
CA ASP A 42 6.73 7.78 -0.42
C ASP A 42 7.19 6.91 0.75
N CYS A 43 8.13 7.40 1.58
CA CYS A 43 8.71 6.65 2.69
C CYS A 43 7.72 6.13 3.73
N ARG A 44 6.54 6.73 3.85
CA ARG A 44 5.50 6.25 4.77
C ARG A 44 4.89 4.92 4.36
N LEU A 45 5.01 4.52 3.09
CA LEU A 45 4.56 3.22 2.60
C LEU A 45 5.68 2.16 2.55
N GLN A 46 6.92 2.53 2.83
CA GLN A 46 8.08 1.65 2.69
C GLN A 46 7.97 0.38 3.56
N TRP A 47 7.44 0.51 4.78
CA TRP A 47 7.25 -0.62 5.70
C TRP A 47 6.38 -1.73 5.08
N CYS A 48 5.29 -1.31 4.43
CA CYS A 48 4.31 -2.18 3.81
C CYS A 48 4.90 -2.85 2.56
N MET A 49 5.59 -2.06 1.74
CA MET A 49 6.23 -2.53 0.50
C MET A 49 7.45 -3.41 0.74
N THR A 50 8.07 -3.32 1.93
CA THR A 50 9.23 -4.16 2.30
C THR A 50 8.79 -5.51 2.82
N ARG A 51 7.83 -5.53 3.77
CA ARG A 51 7.45 -6.78 4.45
C ARG A 51 6.27 -7.49 3.79
N TYR A 52 5.43 -6.77 3.04
CA TYR A 52 4.14 -7.29 2.59
C TYR A 52 3.78 -6.96 1.15
N ARG A 53 4.78 -6.79 0.27
CA ARG A 53 4.63 -6.36 -1.13
C ARG A 53 3.49 -7.02 -1.94
N ASN A 54 3.19 -8.28 -1.67
CA ASN A 54 2.20 -9.06 -2.43
C ASN A 54 0.75 -8.88 -1.95
N LYS A 55 0.54 -8.23 -0.79
CA LYS A 55 -0.79 -8.07 -0.17
C LYS A 55 -1.54 -6.79 -0.59
N PRO A 56 -0.94 -5.58 -0.62
CA PRO A 56 -1.64 -4.37 -0.98
C PRO A 56 -1.78 -4.25 -2.49
N VAL A 57 -2.99 -4.00 -2.98
CA VAL A 57 -3.28 -3.76 -4.40
C VAL A 57 -3.80 -2.34 -4.55
N GLY A 58 -3.09 -1.52 -5.30
CA GLY A 58 -3.40 -0.12 -5.52
C GLY A 58 -2.40 0.55 -6.45
N ASN A 59 -2.68 1.81 -6.76
CA ASN A 59 -1.86 2.63 -7.66
C ASN A 59 -1.44 3.92 -6.96
N CYS A 60 -0.27 4.42 -7.31
CA CYS A 60 0.23 5.69 -6.82
C CYS A 60 -0.45 6.87 -7.55
N THR A 61 -0.87 7.88 -6.81
CA THR A 61 -1.32 9.17 -7.36
C THR A 61 -0.22 10.23 -7.28
N SER A 62 0.74 10.04 -6.37
CA SER A 62 1.91 10.90 -6.12
C SER A 62 3.10 10.04 -5.70
N PRO A 63 4.37 10.45 -5.87
CA PRO A 63 4.82 11.63 -6.63
C PRO A 63 4.68 11.44 -8.15
N LYS A 64 4.97 12.48 -8.93
CA LYS A 64 4.79 12.51 -10.40
C LYS A 64 5.50 11.34 -11.10
N GLU A 65 6.66 10.94 -10.62
CA GLU A 65 7.51 9.87 -11.19
C GLU A 65 6.89 8.47 -11.03
N LYS A 66 5.97 8.34 -10.08
CA LYS A 66 5.26 7.09 -9.77
C LYS A 66 3.78 7.15 -10.06
N LYS A 67 3.24 8.31 -10.42
CA LYS A 67 1.83 8.48 -10.71
C LYS A 67 1.35 7.46 -11.76
N GLY A 68 0.27 6.75 -11.44
CA GLY A 68 -0.31 5.70 -12.25
C GLY A 68 0.36 4.32 -12.14
N LYS A 69 1.54 4.22 -11.49
CA LYS A 69 2.20 2.92 -11.29
C LYS A 69 1.48 2.13 -10.20
N SER A 70 1.31 0.83 -10.46
CA SER A 70 0.78 -0.13 -9.49
C SER A 70 1.84 -0.46 -8.44
N PHE A 71 1.41 -0.77 -7.22
CA PHE A 71 2.33 -1.21 -6.16
C PHE A 71 3.13 -2.45 -6.56
N GLN A 72 2.54 -3.35 -7.34
CA GLN A 72 3.19 -4.57 -7.82
C GLN A 72 4.38 -4.28 -8.74
N SER A 73 4.33 -3.19 -9.52
CA SER A 73 5.41 -2.80 -10.45
C SER A 73 6.54 -1.99 -9.80
N LEU A 74 6.39 -1.61 -8.52
CA LEU A 74 7.37 -0.85 -7.76
C LEU A 74 8.12 -1.72 -6.75
N THR A 75 9.36 -1.36 -6.46
CA THR A 75 10.21 -1.99 -5.44
C THR A 75 10.18 -1.19 -4.14
N SER A 76 10.59 -1.79 -3.02
CA SER A 76 10.69 -1.07 -1.74
C SER A 76 11.62 0.14 -1.80
N ARG A 77 12.64 0.11 -2.67
CA ARG A 77 13.58 1.23 -2.90
C ARG A 77 12.92 2.44 -3.52
N ASP A 78 11.86 2.25 -4.30
CA ASP A 78 11.11 3.37 -4.84
C ASP A 78 10.53 4.19 -3.68
N PHE A 79 10.15 3.55 -2.58
CA PHE A 79 9.57 4.19 -1.39
C PHE A 79 10.63 4.70 -0.41
N SER A 80 11.92 4.81 -0.72
CA SER A 80 12.93 5.19 0.30
C SER A 80 12.87 6.66 0.77
N PHE A 81 12.16 7.53 0.07
CA PHE A 81 12.16 8.98 0.35
C PHE A 81 10.76 9.55 0.53
N CYS A 82 10.60 10.46 1.49
CA CYS A 82 9.38 11.21 1.74
C CYS A 82 9.36 12.53 0.98
N ILE A 83 8.16 12.95 0.57
CA ILE A 83 7.90 14.22 -0.12
C ILE A 83 6.91 15.06 0.70
#